data_AF-A0A3F2RS26-F1
#
_entry.id   AF-A0A3F2RS26-F1
#
_cell.length_a   1.000
_cell.length_b   1.000
_cell.length_c   1.000
_cell.angle_alpha   90.00
_cell.angle_beta   90.00
_cell.angle_gamma   90.00
#
_symmetry.space_group_name_H-M   'P 1'
#
loop_
_entity.id
_entity.type
_entity.pdbx_description
1 polymer ?
#
loop_
_entity_poly.entity_id
_entity_poly.type
_entity_poly.pdbx_seq_one_letter_code
_entity_poly.pdbx_strand_id
1 'polypeptide(L)'
;MVQLRSLSQAKVKSLLGVSDALAKLNYDRFQAFDESEAATKAAKPTETLKQAVLAFNGPAYQGLGAHNLLDEELDYAQSHLRVLCGLYGILRPLDLIQPYRLEMGQKFANNRGKDLYEFWGDTIVSELDTLFREEEASDDEKKQRVLVNVASQEYFKSLPRDALKDARISMVDCVFKDDGKIKSVYAKRARGLMCRYLIQKRVDSLEGITEFDLEGYKYSSSASSDDTFVFTRTAAAQKAVLAKTQAKAKAVSKASPKPKRGPDKAKTAENKAREQDGDDDEKPALRRSTRKKRKTD
;
A
#
# COMPACT_ATOMS: atom_id res chain seq x y z
N MET A 1 7.47 -0.24 17.43
CA MET A 1 8.06 -1.52 16.98
C MET A 1 8.55 -2.44 18.11
N VAL A 2 8.98 -1.89 19.24
CA VAL A 2 9.57 -2.62 20.40
C VAL A 2 8.89 -3.95 20.75
N GLN A 3 7.58 -3.96 20.94
CA GLN A 3 6.86 -5.19 21.33
C GLN A 3 6.86 -6.26 20.23
N LEU A 4 6.77 -5.87 18.95
CA LEU A 4 6.83 -6.82 17.83
C LEU A 4 8.22 -7.47 17.70
N ARG A 5 9.30 -6.73 17.96
CA ARG A 5 10.68 -7.28 17.96
C ARG A 5 10.91 -8.32 19.04
N SER A 6 10.17 -8.26 20.15
CA SER A 6 10.28 -9.25 21.23
C SER A 6 9.64 -10.61 20.91
N LEU A 7 8.83 -10.69 19.85
CA LEU A 7 8.18 -11.93 19.45
C LEU A 7 9.18 -12.89 18.82
N SER A 8 9.15 -14.17 19.22
CA SER A 8 9.85 -15.20 18.45
C SER A 8 9.22 -15.39 17.08
N GLN A 9 9.95 -15.94 16.11
CA GLN A 9 9.41 -16.26 14.79
C GLN A 9 8.14 -17.14 14.87
N ALA A 10 8.09 -18.09 15.82
CA ALA A 10 6.90 -18.92 16.06
C ALA A 10 5.69 -18.09 16.52
N LYS A 11 5.91 -17.10 17.40
CA LYS A 11 4.86 -16.15 17.81
C LYS A 11 4.43 -15.25 16.66
N VAL A 12 5.36 -14.79 15.81
CA VAL A 12 5.04 -14.03 14.59
C VAL A 12 4.19 -14.86 13.63
N LYS A 13 4.52 -16.14 13.43
CA LYS A 13 3.71 -17.07 12.62
C LYS A 13 2.28 -17.17 13.15
N SER A 14 2.14 -17.41 14.46
CA SER A 14 0.83 -17.52 15.12
C SER A 14 0.05 -16.22 15.06
N LEU A 15 0.71 -15.08 15.27
CA LEU A 15 0.09 -13.76 15.18
C LEU A 15 -0.43 -13.51 13.78
N LEU A 16 0.41 -13.66 12.75
CA LEU A 16 0.05 -13.26 11.39
C LEU A 16 -0.82 -14.30 10.65
N GLY A 17 -0.89 -15.54 11.13
CA GLY A 17 -1.65 -16.62 10.49
C GLY A 17 -1.08 -17.00 9.11
N VAL A 18 0.24 -17.10 8.99
CA VAL A 18 0.95 -17.30 7.71
C VAL A 18 1.83 -18.55 7.70
N SER A 19 2.39 -18.89 6.52
CA SER A 19 3.37 -19.98 6.36
C SER A 19 4.70 -19.67 7.07
N ASP A 20 5.55 -20.68 7.29
CA ASP A 20 6.86 -20.50 7.93
C ASP A 20 7.77 -19.53 7.18
N ALA A 21 7.78 -19.60 5.84
CA ALA A 21 8.56 -18.70 5.00
C ALA A 21 8.11 -17.23 5.17
N LEU A 22 6.79 -16.98 5.20
CA LEU A 22 6.25 -15.63 5.42
C LEU A 22 6.43 -15.17 6.88
N ALA A 23 6.37 -16.08 7.84
CA ALA A 23 6.64 -15.77 9.23
C ALA A 23 8.11 -15.35 9.43
N LYS A 24 9.04 -16.10 8.84
CA LYS A 24 10.47 -15.73 8.85
C LYS A 24 10.69 -14.36 8.21
N LEU A 25 10.13 -14.13 7.03
CA LEU A 25 10.26 -12.85 6.33
C LEU A 25 9.77 -11.67 7.18
N ASN A 26 8.62 -11.79 7.84
CA ASN A 26 8.08 -10.69 8.65
C ASN A 26 8.76 -10.56 10.01
N TYR A 27 9.24 -11.66 10.59
CA TYR A 27 10.14 -11.60 11.75
C TYR A 27 11.41 -10.81 11.41
N ASP A 28 12.08 -11.15 10.31
CA ASP A 28 13.28 -10.44 9.85
C ASP A 28 12.99 -8.95 9.61
N ARG A 29 11.84 -8.61 8.99
CA ARG A 29 11.39 -7.22 8.80
C ARG A 29 11.19 -6.47 10.12
N PHE A 30 10.59 -7.09 11.13
CA PHE A 30 10.42 -6.44 12.44
C PHE A 30 11.78 -6.18 13.12
N GLN A 31 12.71 -7.13 13.05
CA GLN A 31 14.06 -6.96 13.59
C GLN A 31 14.83 -5.85 12.86
N ALA A 32 14.73 -5.81 11.53
CA ALA A 32 15.45 -4.86 10.69
C ALA A 32 14.76 -3.49 10.54
N PHE A 33 13.56 -3.30 11.10
CA PHE A 33 12.83 -2.04 10.99
C PHE A 33 13.65 -0.89 11.56
N ASP A 34 13.81 0.19 10.83
CA ASP A 34 14.65 1.33 11.23
C ASP A 34 13.80 2.41 11.89
N GLU A 35 14.01 2.67 13.19
CA GLU A 35 13.33 3.74 13.94
C GLU A 35 14.23 4.98 14.10
N SER A 36 15.36 5.06 13.39
CA SER A 36 16.24 6.22 13.41
C SER A 36 15.57 7.47 12.83
N GLU A 37 16.09 8.65 13.20
CA GLU A 37 15.62 9.91 12.60
C GLU A 37 15.82 9.94 11.08
N ALA A 38 16.90 9.32 10.59
CA ALA A 38 17.19 9.26 9.16
C ALA A 38 16.09 8.51 8.39
N ALA A 39 15.54 7.43 8.96
CA ALA A 39 14.44 6.69 8.34
C ALA A 39 13.08 7.37 8.54
N THR A 40 12.79 7.85 9.75
CA THR A 40 11.48 8.40 10.12
C THR A 40 11.22 9.81 9.56
N LYS A 41 12.27 10.59 9.30
CA LYS A 41 12.19 11.94 8.69
C LYS A 41 12.73 11.96 7.25
N ALA A 42 12.87 10.80 6.61
CA ALA A 42 13.33 10.73 5.23
C ALA A 42 12.42 11.55 4.30
N ALA A 43 13.03 12.37 3.45
CA ALA A 43 12.31 13.15 2.44
C ALA A 43 12.29 12.47 1.05
N LYS A 44 13.05 11.39 0.87
CA LYS A 44 13.22 10.71 -0.42
C LYS A 44 13.13 9.18 -0.27
N PRO A 45 12.55 8.47 -1.24
CA PRO A 45 12.56 7.02 -1.27
C PRO A 45 13.98 6.45 -1.26
N THR A 46 14.11 5.22 -0.76
CA THR A 46 15.34 4.42 -0.75
C THR A 46 14.99 2.97 -1.11
N GLU A 47 15.98 2.08 -1.11
CA GLU A 47 15.74 0.64 -1.26
C GLU A 47 14.81 0.06 -0.17
N THR A 48 14.75 0.70 1.00
CA THR A 48 13.95 0.24 2.15
C THR A 48 12.75 1.14 2.46
N LEU A 49 12.64 2.30 1.81
CA LEU A 49 11.58 3.28 2.01
C LEU A 49 10.87 3.60 0.71
N LYS A 50 9.55 3.40 0.67
CA LYS A 50 8.74 3.66 -0.52
C LYS A 50 7.44 4.35 -0.15
N GLN A 51 6.94 5.22 -1.01
CA GLN A 51 5.64 5.88 -0.83
C GLN A 51 4.53 4.85 -0.67
N ALA A 52 3.64 5.06 0.31
CA ALA A 52 2.58 4.13 0.68
C ALA A 52 1.73 3.65 -0.50
N VAL A 53 1.19 4.55 -1.33
CA VAL A 53 0.33 4.15 -2.48
C VAL A 53 1.07 3.44 -3.60
N LEU A 54 2.40 3.54 -3.64
CA LEU A 54 3.26 2.85 -4.61
C LEU A 54 3.84 1.54 -4.05
N ALA A 55 3.81 1.36 -2.73
CA ALA A 55 4.32 0.20 -2.03
C ALA A 55 3.24 -0.87 -1.83
N PHE A 56 2.02 -0.45 -1.48
CA PHE A 56 0.93 -1.38 -1.27
C PHE A 56 0.45 -2.02 -2.58
N ASN A 57 0.12 -3.30 -2.50
CA ASN A 57 -0.35 -4.08 -3.66
C ASN A 57 -1.52 -4.97 -3.26
N GLY A 58 -2.53 -5.01 -4.12
CA GLY A 58 -3.76 -5.77 -3.92
C GLY A 58 -4.91 -5.20 -4.75
N PRO A 59 -6.09 -5.83 -4.77
CA PRO A 59 -7.17 -5.41 -5.67
C PRO A 59 -7.59 -3.94 -5.52
N ALA A 60 -7.59 -3.41 -4.29
CA ALA A 60 -7.88 -1.99 -4.04
C ALA A 60 -6.82 -1.08 -4.66
N TYR A 61 -5.53 -1.33 -4.40
CA TYR A 61 -4.44 -0.55 -4.97
C TYR A 61 -4.33 -0.69 -6.50
N GLN A 62 -4.70 -1.85 -7.05
CA GLN A 62 -4.84 -2.04 -8.50
C GLN A 62 -6.04 -1.28 -9.10
N GLY A 63 -7.10 -1.06 -8.30
CA GLY A 63 -8.23 -0.20 -8.68
C GLY A 63 -7.83 1.28 -8.65
N LEU A 64 -7.15 1.70 -7.59
CA LEU A 64 -6.59 3.06 -7.45
C LEU A 64 -5.61 3.35 -8.59
N GLY A 65 -4.72 2.40 -8.89
CA GLY A 65 -3.79 2.49 -10.01
C GLY A 65 -2.83 3.66 -9.89
N ALA A 66 -2.29 3.92 -8.69
CA ALA A 66 -1.49 5.10 -8.36
C ALA A 66 -0.29 5.35 -9.32
N HIS A 67 0.29 4.30 -9.90
CA HIS A 67 1.35 4.40 -10.91
C HIS A 67 0.93 5.12 -12.21
N ASN A 68 -0.36 5.31 -12.44
CA ASN A 68 -0.89 5.99 -13.63
C ASN A 68 -1.46 7.38 -13.30
N LEU A 69 -1.35 7.83 -12.04
CA LEU A 69 -1.78 9.17 -11.66
C LEU A 69 -0.73 10.19 -12.11
N LEU A 70 -1.19 11.35 -12.57
CA LEU A 70 -0.35 12.51 -12.82
C LEU A 70 0.17 13.11 -11.49
N ASP A 71 1.23 13.91 -11.54
CA ASP A 71 1.81 14.54 -10.34
C ASP A 71 0.76 15.37 -9.58
N GLU A 72 -0.03 16.18 -10.29
CA GLU A 72 -1.14 16.95 -9.70
C GLU A 72 -2.24 16.06 -9.10
N GLU A 73 -2.47 14.86 -9.65
CA GLU A 73 -3.43 13.91 -9.11
C GLU A 73 -2.88 13.25 -7.83
N LEU A 74 -1.58 12.98 -7.77
CA LEU A 74 -0.89 12.51 -6.57
C LEU A 74 -0.87 13.57 -5.47
N ASP A 75 -0.64 14.84 -5.80
CA ASP A 75 -0.67 15.94 -4.84
C ASP A 75 -2.07 16.11 -4.22
N TYR A 76 -3.12 16.01 -5.03
CA TYR A 76 -4.49 16.02 -4.51
C TYR A 76 -4.81 14.78 -3.68
N ALA A 77 -4.33 13.60 -4.11
CA ALA A 77 -4.45 12.41 -3.29
C ALA A 77 -3.73 12.60 -1.95
N GLN A 78 -2.58 13.28 -1.94
CA GLN A 78 -1.80 13.55 -0.74
C GLN A 78 -2.59 14.34 0.31
N SER A 79 -3.43 15.28 -0.12
CA SER A 79 -4.33 16.01 0.77
C SER A 79 -5.62 15.24 1.10
N HIS A 80 -6.25 14.56 0.14
CA HIS A 80 -7.63 14.04 0.29
C HIS A 80 -7.76 12.52 0.54
N LEU A 81 -6.71 11.73 0.35
CA LEU A 81 -6.74 10.29 0.59
C LEU A 81 -5.99 9.95 1.88
N ARG A 82 -6.56 9.03 2.65
CA ARG A 82 -5.91 8.42 3.82
C ARG A 82 -5.98 6.90 3.73
N VAL A 83 -4.88 6.24 4.06
CA VAL A 83 -4.76 4.78 4.07
C VAL A 83 -4.63 4.31 5.51
N LEU A 84 -5.67 3.63 6.02
CA LEU A 84 -5.64 3.01 7.34
C LEU A 84 -4.63 1.85 7.37
N CYS A 85 -3.89 1.75 8.46
CA CYS A 85 -2.72 0.89 8.58
C CYS A 85 -2.58 0.36 10.00
N GLY A 86 -2.40 -0.97 10.18
CA GLY A 86 -2.22 -1.53 11.52
C GLY A 86 -0.96 -1.04 12.24
N LEU A 87 0.15 -0.82 11.52
CA LEU A 87 1.43 -0.41 12.10
C LEU A 87 1.61 1.11 12.21
N TYR A 88 1.21 1.85 11.17
CA TYR A 88 1.38 3.31 11.08
C TYR A 88 0.11 4.08 11.47
N GLY A 89 -1.01 3.39 11.69
CA GLY A 89 -2.30 4.01 12.04
C GLY A 89 -3.00 4.54 10.81
N ILE A 90 -2.52 5.67 10.30
CA ILE A 90 -3.05 6.36 9.13
C ILE A 90 -1.91 6.95 8.32
N LEU A 91 -1.95 6.75 7.01
CA LEU A 91 -0.91 7.19 6.08
C LEU A 91 -1.51 8.10 5.01
N ARG A 92 -0.76 9.13 4.63
CA ARG A 92 -0.96 9.83 3.37
C ARG A 92 -0.34 9.04 2.22
N PRO A 93 -0.80 9.21 0.98
CA PRO A 93 -0.27 8.50 -0.18
C PRO A 93 1.25 8.46 -0.33
N LEU A 94 1.92 9.59 -0.13
CA LEU A 94 3.35 9.77 -0.36
C LEU A 94 4.19 9.58 0.91
N ASP A 95 3.58 9.23 2.06
CA ASP A 95 4.36 8.89 3.25
C ASP A 95 5.26 7.69 2.95
N LEU A 96 6.53 7.81 3.35
CA LEU A 96 7.52 6.76 3.13
C LEU A 96 7.36 5.68 4.19
N ILE A 97 7.14 4.44 3.73
CA ILE A 97 6.97 3.28 4.60
C ILE A 97 8.06 2.25 4.34
N GLN A 98 8.45 1.57 5.42
CA GLN A 98 9.25 0.35 5.38
C GLN A 98 8.36 -0.88 5.19
N PRO A 99 8.90 -1.99 4.63
CA PRO A 99 8.13 -3.22 4.48
C PRO A 99 7.77 -3.85 5.82
N TYR A 100 6.49 -4.12 6.03
CA TYR A 100 5.96 -4.79 7.22
C TYR A 100 4.76 -5.66 6.84
N ARG A 101 4.26 -6.45 7.80
CA ARG A 101 2.93 -7.06 7.73
C ARG A 101 2.30 -7.03 9.12
N LEU A 102 1.27 -6.21 9.27
CA LEU A 102 0.47 -6.13 10.49
C LEU A 102 -0.91 -5.59 10.11
N GLU A 103 -1.86 -6.50 9.90
CA GLU A 103 -3.24 -6.14 9.57
C GLU A 103 -3.95 -5.58 10.81
N MET A 104 -4.91 -4.67 10.62
CA MET A 104 -5.62 -4.03 11.74
C MET A 104 -6.36 -5.03 12.64
N GLY A 105 -6.89 -6.11 12.06
CA GLY A 105 -7.64 -7.12 12.80
C GLY A 105 -6.80 -8.08 13.65
N GLN A 106 -5.48 -7.91 13.71
CA GLN A 106 -4.62 -8.80 14.46
C GLN A 106 -4.83 -8.68 15.97
N LYS A 107 -5.00 -9.82 16.63
CA LYS A 107 -5.11 -9.93 18.10
C LYS A 107 -3.73 -9.82 18.75
N PHE A 108 -3.18 -8.61 18.71
CA PHE A 108 -1.87 -8.30 19.28
C PHE A 108 -2.05 -7.58 20.61
N ALA A 109 -1.97 -8.32 21.71
CA ALA A 109 -1.93 -7.72 23.04
C ALA A 109 -0.67 -6.87 23.19
N ASN A 110 -0.87 -5.65 23.69
CA ASN A 110 0.15 -4.62 23.75
C ASN A 110 -0.07 -3.72 24.97
N ASN A 111 0.89 -2.85 25.26
CA ASN A 111 0.84 -1.95 26.43
C ASN A 111 -0.39 -1.00 26.49
N ARG A 112 -1.16 -0.85 25.41
CA ARG A 112 -2.36 -0.01 25.36
C ARG A 112 -3.67 -0.80 25.25
N GLY A 113 -3.61 -2.14 25.18
CA GLY A 113 -4.82 -2.96 25.09
C GLY A 113 -4.60 -4.35 24.50
N LYS A 114 -5.68 -5.08 24.28
CA LYS A 114 -5.68 -6.47 23.83
C LYS A 114 -5.49 -6.64 22.31
N ASP A 115 -5.69 -5.58 21.55
CA ASP A 115 -5.57 -5.57 20.09
C ASP A 115 -5.17 -4.18 19.56
N LEU A 116 -5.10 -4.04 18.23
CA LEU A 116 -4.71 -2.79 17.58
C LEU A 116 -5.83 -1.72 17.60
N TYR A 117 -7.10 -2.10 17.78
CA TYR A 117 -8.19 -1.13 17.91
C TYR A 117 -8.04 -0.36 19.22
N GLU A 118 -7.77 -1.07 20.32
CA GLU A 118 -7.50 -0.43 21.62
C GLU A 118 -6.16 0.33 21.61
N PHE A 119 -5.15 -0.16 20.88
CA PHE A 119 -3.88 0.54 20.75
C PHE A 119 -4.00 1.93 20.09
N TRP A 120 -4.79 2.00 19.01
CA TRP A 120 -5.03 3.24 18.29
C TRP A 120 -6.07 4.13 18.98
N GLY A 121 -7.09 3.56 19.61
CA GLY A 121 -8.15 4.31 20.28
C GLY A 121 -8.69 5.42 19.36
N ASP A 122 -8.69 6.65 19.87
CA ASP A 122 -9.17 7.83 19.14
C ASP A 122 -8.05 8.56 18.37
N THR A 123 -6.82 8.04 18.37
CA THR A 123 -5.65 8.70 17.76
C THR A 123 -5.87 8.97 16.28
N ILE A 124 -6.42 7.99 15.55
CA ILE A 124 -6.65 8.12 14.11
C ILE A 124 -7.72 9.16 13.81
N VAL A 125 -8.78 9.22 14.63
CA VAL A 125 -9.82 10.24 14.48
C VAL A 125 -9.27 11.63 14.80
N SER A 126 -8.40 11.75 15.81
CA SER A 126 -7.74 13.02 16.16
C SER A 126 -6.86 13.56 15.03
N GLU A 127 -6.18 12.67 14.30
CA GLU A 127 -5.40 13.04 13.11
C GLU A 127 -6.32 13.54 11.97
N LEU A 128 -7.46 12.87 11.75
CA LEU A 128 -8.46 13.33 10.77
C LEU A 128 -9.07 14.69 11.17
N ASP A 129 -9.40 14.89 12.44
CA ASP A 129 -9.90 16.17 12.95
C ASP A 129 -8.89 17.30 12.72
N THR A 130 -7.60 17.03 12.97
CA THR A 130 -6.52 18.00 12.72
C THR A 130 -6.46 18.38 11.25
N LEU A 131 -6.50 17.40 10.34
CA LEU A 131 -6.53 17.66 8.90
C LEU A 131 -7.69 18.57 8.49
N PHE A 132 -8.92 18.24 8.92
CA PHE A 132 -10.08 19.05 8.57
C PHE A 132 -9.98 20.47 9.13
N ARG A 133 -9.44 20.64 10.35
CA ARG A 133 -9.24 21.96 10.96
C ARG A 133 -8.21 22.81 10.22
N GLU A 134 -7.14 22.19 9.71
CA GLU A 134 -6.14 22.88 8.89
C GLU A 134 -6.74 23.37 7.57
N GLU A 135 -7.56 22.54 6.92
CA GLU A 135 -8.27 22.91 5.70
C GLU A 135 -9.29 24.04 5.94
N GLU A 136 -10.10 23.94 6.99
CA GLU A 136 -11.05 24.98 7.41
C GLU A 136 -10.35 26.30 7.78
N ALA A 137 -9.13 26.26 8.29
CA ALA A 137 -8.37 27.49 8.60
C ALA A 137 -7.84 28.20 7.35
N SER A 138 -7.79 27.50 6.22
CA SER A 138 -7.32 28.03 4.93
C SER A 138 -8.43 28.57 4.02
N ASP A 139 -9.68 28.45 4.45
CA ASP A 139 -10.87 28.81 3.67
C ASP A 139 -11.81 29.70 4.49
N ASP A 140 -12.39 30.72 3.87
CA ASP A 140 -13.33 31.64 4.54
C ASP A 140 -14.73 31.00 4.68
N GLU A 141 -15.02 29.93 3.94
CA GLU A 141 -16.30 29.22 3.98
C GLU A 141 -16.28 28.00 4.91
N LYS A 142 -17.32 27.87 5.75
CA LYS A 142 -17.51 26.68 6.59
C LYS A 142 -17.98 25.50 5.73
N LYS A 143 -17.03 24.69 5.27
CA LYS A 143 -17.29 23.43 4.58
C LYS A 143 -17.73 22.33 5.54
N GLN A 144 -18.55 21.39 5.04
CA GLN A 144 -18.89 20.19 5.80
C GLN A 144 -17.72 19.21 5.78
N ARG A 145 -17.37 18.66 6.94
CA ARG A 145 -16.38 17.57 7.04
C ARG A 145 -17.02 16.26 6.60
N VAL A 146 -16.59 15.73 5.45
CA VAL A 146 -17.10 14.46 4.91
C VAL A 146 -15.97 13.45 4.74
N LEU A 147 -16.12 12.29 5.37
CA LEU A 147 -15.27 11.13 5.20
C LEU A 147 -15.97 10.10 4.30
N VAL A 148 -15.45 9.91 3.08
CA VAL A 148 -15.91 8.84 2.19
C VAL A 148 -15.24 7.52 2.57
N ASN A 149 -15.98 6.64 3.22
CA ASN A 149 -15.46 5.34 3.64
C ASN A 149 -15.51 4.31 2.51
N VAL A 150 -14.33 3.95 2.02
CA VAL A 150 -14.10 2.82 1.11
C VAL A 150 -13.20 1.76 1.72
N ALA A 151 -12.90 1.83 3.03
CA ALA A 151 -12.09 0.83 3.71
C ALA A 151 -12.88 -0.49 3.90
N SER A 152 -12.17 -1.57 4.25
CA SER A 152 -12.87 -2.75 4.77
C SER A 152 -13.36 -2.49 6.20
N GLN A 153 -14.36 -3.23 6.65
CA GLN A 153 -14.84 -3.15 8.03
C GLN A 153 -13.74 -3.45 9.07
N GLU A 154 -12.79 -4.32 8.72
CA GLU A 154 -11.62 -4.59 9.57
C GLU A 154 -10.78 -3.33 9.83
N TYR A 155 -10.49 -2.54 8.79
CA TYR A 155 -9.72 -1.32 8.97
C TYR A 155 -10.58 -0.19 9.53
N PHE A 156 -11.81 -0.03 9.01
CA PHE A 156 -12.71 1.05 9.43
C PHE A 156 -13.06 0.99 10.93
N LYS A 157 -13.07 -0.20 11.55
CA LYS A 157 -13.27 -0.34 13.01
C LYS A 157 -12.23 0.40 13.86
N SER A 158 -11.08 0.80 13.29
CA SER A 158 -10.10 1.68 13.96
C SER A 158 -10.52 3.16 14.02
N LEU A 159 -11.69 3.52 13.48
CA LEU A 159 -12.32 4.83 13.58
C LEU A 159 -13.61 4.72 14.41
N PRO A 160 -13.54 4.97 15.73
CA PRO A 160 -14.73 4.92 16.58
C PRO A 160 -15.79 5.94 16.11
N ARG A 161 -17.04 5.48 15.95
CA ARG A 161 -18.13 6.32 15.45
C ARG A 161 -18.46 7.50 16.37
N ASP A 162 -18.35 7.30 17.69
CA ASP A 162 -18.60 8.37 18.67
C ASP A 162 -17.52 9.46 18.55
N ALA A 163 -16.24 9.09 18.43
CA ALA A 163 -15.16 10.04 18.20
C ALA A 163 -15.33 10.81 16.88
N LEU A 164 -15.75 10.15 15.79
CA LEU A 164 -16.05 10.84 14.51
C LEU A 164 -17.18 11.88 14.69
N LYS A 165 -18.23 11.52 15.44
CA LYS A 165 -19.35 12.41 15.74
C LYS A 165 -18.91 13.61 16.58
N ASP A 166 -18.08 13.39 17.61
CA ASP A 166 -17.53 14.45 18.46
C ASP A 166 -16.64 15.41 17.65
N ALA A 167 -15.89 14.88 16.67
CA ALA A 167 -15.12 15.66 15.71
C ALA A 167 -15.99 16.30 14.58
N ARG A 168 -17.32 16.12 14.60
CA ARG A 168 -18.25 16.62 13.58
C ARG A 168 -17.92 16.14 12.16
N ILE A 169 -17.31 14.96 12.04
CA ILE A 169 -16.98 14.34 10.75
C ILE A 169 -18.17 13.47 10.33
N SER A 170 -18.86 13.90 9.27
CA SER A 170 -19.91 13.11 8.63
C SER A 170 -19.26 12.01 7.79
N MET A 171 -19.86 10.82 7.74
CA MET A 171 -19.30 9.69 6.98
C MET A 171 -20.31 9.18 5.96
N VAL A 172 -19.81 8.82 4.78
CA VAL A 172 -20.58 8.09 3.76
C VAL A 172 -19.89 6.76 3.43
N ASP A 173 -20.59 5.66 3.66
CA ASP A 173 -20.15 4.30 3.34
C ASP A 173 -20.41 3.96 1.87
N CYS A 174 -19.36 3.70 1.09
CA CYS A 174 -19.49 3.28 -0.31
C CYS A 174 -19.50 1.75 -0.44
N VAL A 175 -20.63 1.19 -0.86
CA VAL A 175 -20.86 -0.26 -0.97
C VAL A 175 -20.98 -0.70 -2.43
N PHE A 176 -20.19 -1.69 -2.84
CA PHE A 176 -20.17 -2.18 -4.22
C PHE A 176 -20.75 -3.58 -4.33
N LYS A 177 -21.76 -3.76 -5.18
CA LYS A 177 -22.46 -5.03 -5.42
C LYS A 177 -22.40 -5.42 -6.90
N ASP A 178 -22.09 -6.69 -7.16
CA ASP A 178 -22.19 -7.31 -8.48
C ASP A 178 -23.36 -8.31 -8.46
N ASP A 179 -24.35 -8.11 -9.34
CA ASP A 179 -25.60 -8.88 -9.38
C ASP A 179 -26.30 -8.95 -8.01
N GLY A 180 -26.39 -7.79 -7.33
CA GLY A 180 -27.03 -7.65 -6.02
C GLY A 180 -26.22 -8.20 -4.84
N LYS A 181 -25.04 -8.80 -5.06
CA LYS A 181 -24.20 -9.39 -4.00
C LYS A 181 -22.82 -8.74 -3.92
N ILE A 182 -22.26 -8.64 -2.72
CA ILE A 182 -20.88 -8.18 -2.54
C ILE A 182 -19.93 -9.33 -2.91
N LYS A 183 -19.21 -9.19 -4.04
CA LYS A 183 -18.15 -10.12 -4.45
C LYS A 183 -16.81 -9.53 -4.02
N SER A 184 -16.17 -10.14 -3.02
CA SER A 184 -15.06 -9.53 -2.27
C SER A 184 -13.91 -8.98 -3.12
N VAL A 185 -13.47 -9.71 -4.16
CA VAL A 185 -12.41 -9.25 -5.07
C VAL A 185 -12.82 -8.00 -5.85
N TYR A 186 -14.05 -7.99 -6.40
CA TYR A 186 -14.57 -6.86 -7.16
C TYR A 186 -14.87 -5.67 -6.26
N ALA A 187 -15.45 -5.88 -5.08
CA ALA A 187 -15.68 -4.82 -4.12
C ALA A 187 -14.37 -4.17 -3.65
N LYS A 188 -13.32 -4.96 -3.38
CA LYS A 188 -11.98 -4.44 -3.08
C LYS A 188 -11.45 -3.58 -4.22
N ARG A 189 -11.56 -4.04 -5.48
CA ARG A 189 -11.14 -3.26 -6.65
C ARG A 189 -11.95 -1.97 -6.80
N ALA A 190 -13.27 -2.04 -6.64
CA ALA A 190 -14.19 -0.92 -6.79
C ALA A 190 -13.92 0.20 -5.77
N ARG A 191 -13.53 -0.14 -4.54
CA ARG A 191 -13.07 0.84 -3.53
C ARG A 191 -11.88 1.67 -4.02
N GLY A 192 -10.91 1.02 -4.66
CA GLY A 192 -9.79 1.72 -5.29
C GLY A 192 -10.21 2.55 -6.49
N LEU A 193 -11.11 2.03 -7.33
CA LEU A 193 -11.67 2.77 -8.46
C LEU A 193 -12.41 4.04 -7.98
N MET A 194 -13.15 3.96 -6.87
CA MET A 194 -13.81 5.10 -6.26
C MET A 194 -12.79 6.15 -5.81
N CYS A 195 -11.73 5.75 -5.09
CA CYS A 195 -10.65 6.69 -4.75
C CYS A 195 -10.10 7.38 -5.99
N ARG A 196 -9.77 6.61 -7.04
CA ARG A 196 -9.26 7.17 -8.29
C ARG A 196 -10.25 8.15 -8.90
N TYR A 197 -11.52 7.77 -9.00
CA TYR A 197 -12.57 8.64 -9.54
C TYR A 197 -12.64 9.98 -8.79
N LEU A 198 -12.71 9.94 -7.45
CA LEU A 198 -12.76 11.16 -6.62
C LEU A 198 -11.53 12.04 -6.84
N ILE A 199 -10.34 11.45 -6.91
CA ILE A 199 -9.08 12.16 -7.16
C ILE A 199 -9.06 12.81 -8.54
N GLN A 200 -9.34 12.05 -9.60
CA GLN A 200 -9.22 12.50 -10.99
C GLN A 200 -10.33 13.47 -11.40
N LYS A 201 -11.50 13.35 -10.79
CA LYS A 201 -12.64 14.24 -11.04
C LYS A 201 -12.74 15.40 -10.06
N ARG A 202 -11.85 15.46 -9.06
CA ARG A 202 -11.84 16.50 -8.01
C ARG A 202 -13.22 16.63 -7.35
N VAL A 203 -13.82 15.49 -7.01
CA VAL A 203 -15.18 15.46 -6.45
C VAL A 203 -15.16 16.05 -5.05
N ASP A 204 -16.02 17.03 -4.82
CA ASP A 204 -16.13 17.85 -3.61
C ASP A 204 -17.55 17.89 -3.03
N SER A 205 -18.48 17.11 -3.59
CA SER A 205 -19.91 17.08 -3.21
C SER A 205 -20.44 15.65 -3.10
N LEU A 206 -21.47 15.44 -2.29
CA LEU A 206 -22.13 14.14 -2.13
C LEU A 206 -22.76 13.68 -3.44
N GLU A 207 -23.39 14.59 -4.17
CA GLU A 207 -23.98 14.37 -5.48
C GLU A 207 -22.92 13.89 -6.47
N GLY A 208 -21.74 14.52 -6.48
CA GLY A 208 -20.62 14.12 -7.32
C GLY A 208 -20.12 12.70 -7.04
N ILE A 209 -20.23 12.18 -5.81
CA ILE A 209 -19.87 10.78 -5.50
C ILE A 209 -20.84 9.81 -6.22
N THR A 210 -22.12 10.17 -6.33
CA THR A 210 -23.16 9.33 -6.96
C THR A 210 -22.95 9.15 -8.46
N GLU A 211 -22.20 10.05 -9.10
CA GLU A 211 -21.85 10.00 -10.53
C GLU A 211 -20.71 9.01 -10.85
N PHE A 212 -20.24 8.23 -9.87
CA PHE A 212 -19.27 7.17 -10.09
C PHE A 212 -19.79 6.08 -11.04
N ASP A 213 -19.10 5.91 -12.18
CA ASP A 213 -19.52 5.02 -13.27
C ASP A 213 -18.42 4.04 -13.76
N LEU A 214 -17.29 3.99 -13.05
CA LEU A 214 -16.14 3.22 -13.52
C LEU A 214 -16.41 1.73 -13.56
N GLU A 215 -15.87 1.08 -14.59
CA GLU A 215 -16.00 -0.35 -14.84
C GLU A 215 -17.46 -0.84 -14.83
N GLY A 216 -18.43 0.02 -15.18
CA GLY A 216 -19.83 -0.36 -15.34
C GLY A 216 -20.62 -0.44 -14.03
N TYR A 217 -20.06 0.01 -12.91
CA TYR A 217 -20.85 0.31 -11.73
C TYR A 217 -21.76 1.52 -11.99
N LYS A 218 -22.89 1.57 -11.27
CA LYS A 218 -23.82 2.70 -11.25
C LYS A 218 -24.42 2.86 -9.86
N TYR A 219 -24.67 4.10 -9.46
CA TYR A 219 -25.39 4.38 -8.21
C TYR A 219 -26.81 3.78 -8.22
N SER A 220 -27.24 3.29 -7.07
CA SER A 220 -28.55 2.69 -6.86
C SER A 220 -29.29 3.44 -5.75
N SER A 221 -30.06 4.46 -6.13
CA SER A 221 -30.85 5.28 -5.19
C SER A 221 -31.76 4.42 -4.30
N SER A 222 -32.42 3.42 -4.86
CA SER A 222 -33.32 2.52 -4.13
C SER A 222 -32.64 1.61 -3.09
N ALA A 223 -31.32 1.47 -3.16
CA ALA A 223 -30.54 0.65 -2.23
C ALA A 223 -29.65 1.48 -1.30
N SER A 224 -29.68 2.82 -1.45
CA SER A 224 -28.83 3.75 -0.74
C SER A 224 -29.61 4.50 0.36
N SER A 225 -28.88 5.04 1.32
CA SER A 225 -29.35 5.92 2.40
C SER A 225 -28.44 7.15 2.48
N ASP A 226 -28.77 8.07 3.37
CA ASP A 226 -28.02 9.32 3.58
C ASP A 226 -26.54 9.08 3.93
N ASP A 227 -26.25 7.97 4.62
CA ASP A 227 -24.91 7.59 5.08
C ASP A 227 -24.31 6.39 4.32
N THR A 228 -25.04 5.79 3.37
CA THR A 228 -24.59 4.59 2.65
C THR A 228 -24.94 4.69 1.18
N PHE A 229 -23.92 4.83 0.32
CA PHE A 229 -24.08 4.88 -1.13
C PHE A 229 -23.79 3.51 -1.74
N VAL A 230 -24.81 2.92 -2.36
CA VAL A 230 -24.72 1.61 -3.00
C VAL A 230 -24.53 1.74 -4.50
N PHE A 231 -23.43 1.16 -5.00
CA PHE A 231 -23.11 1.06 -6.41
C PHE A 231 -23.28 -0.37 -6.88
N THR A 232 -24.02 -0.57 -7.97
CA THR A 232 -24.35 -1.89 -8.50
C THR A 232 -23.83 -2.06 -9.92
N ARG A 233 -23.49 -3.29 -10.29
CA ARG A 233 -23.13 -3.69 -11.65
C ARG A 233 -23.71 -5.05 -11.98
N THR A 234 -24.04 -5.27 -13.25
CA THR A 234 -24.50 -6.57 -13.76
C THR A 234 -23.32 -7.40 -14.32
N ALA A 235 -23.47 -8.72 -14.35
CA ALA A 235 -22.52 -9.62 -15.01
C ALA A 235 -22.27 -9.24 -16.49
N ALA A 236 -23.29 -8.74 -17.18
CA ALA A 236 -23.15 -8.27 -18.57
C ALA A 236 -22.24 -7.05 -18.68
N ALA A 237 -22.45 -6.03 -17.83
CA ALA A 237 -21.61 -4.84 -17.79
C ALA A 237 -20.16 -5.20 -17.40
N GLN A 238 -19.99 -6.11 -16.43
CA GLN A 238 -18.68 -6.62 -16.03
C GLN A 238 -17.95 -7.33 -17.19
N LYS A 239 -18.63 -8.23 -17.91
CA LYS A 239 -18.07 -8.91 -19.09
C LYS A 239 -17.66 -7.94 -20.18
N ALA A 240 -18.48 -6.92 -20.45
CA ALA A 240 -18.17 -5.89 -21.45
C ALA A 240 -16.89 -5.12 -21.10
N VAL A 241 -16.70 -4.76 -19.83
CA VAL A 241 -15.49 -4.08 -19.36
C VAL A 241 -14.25 -4.96 -19.48
N LEU A 242 -14.35 -6.24 -19.11
CA LEU A 242 -13.26 -7.21 -19.27
C LEU A 242 -12.85 -7.36 -20.74
N ALA A 243 -13.83 -7.50 -21.64
CA ALA A 243 -13.57 -7.61 -23.07
C ALA A 243 -12.84 -6.37 -23.63
N LYS A 244 -13.28 -5.16 -23.26
CA LYS A 244 -12.61 -3.90 -23.64
C LYS A 244 -11.17 -3.84 -23.11
N THR A 245 -10.96 -4.22 -21.86
CA THR A 245 -9.64 -4.22 -21.22
C THR A 245 -8.68 -5.20 -21.91
N GLN A 246 -9.15 -6.42 -22.23
CA GLN A 246 -8.38 -7.41 -22.96
C GLN A 246 -8.06 -6.95 -24.39
N ALA A 247 -9.01 -6.31 -25.08
CA ALA A 247 -8.77 -5.75 -26.41
C ALA A 247 -7.68 -4.66 -26.38
N LYS A 248 -7.72 -3.75 -25.39
CA LYS A 248 -6.70 -2.72 -25.20
C LYS A 248 -5.32 -3.32 -24.90
N ALA A 249 -5.25 -4.31 -24.02
CA ALA A 249 -3.99 -5.01 -23.71
C ALA A 249 -3.39 -5.70 -24.95
N LYS A 250 -4.24 -6.36 -25.76
CA LYS A 250 -3.81 -6.97 -27.03
C LYS A 250 -3.30 -5.92 -28.02
N ALA A 251 -3.96 -4.76 -28.13
CA ALA A 251 -3.53 -3.67 -29.01
C ALA A 251 -2.15 -3.11 -28.60
N VAL A 252 -1.94 -2.86 -27.30
CA VAL A 252 -0.64 -2.39 -26.78
C VAL A 252 0.46 -3.43 -27.06
N SER A 253 0.18 -4.72 -26.82
CA SER A 253 1.16 -5.79 -27.07
C SER A 253 1.54 -5.95 -28.55
N LYS A 254 0.64 -5.57 -29.48
CA LYS A 254 0.89 -5.58 -30.92
C LYS A 254 1.63 -4.32 -31.40
N ALA A 255 1.48 -3.20 -30.70
CA ALA A 255 2.12 -1.93 -31.04
C ALA A 255 3.57 -1.82 -30.52
N SER A 256 3.96 -2.61 -29.51
CA SER A 256 5.35 -2.69 -29.05
C SER A 256 6.21 -3.48 -30.04
N PRO A 257 7.33 -2.92 -30.58
CA PRO A 257 8.22 -3.65 -31.46
C PRO A 257 8.79 -4.88 -30.75
N LYS A 258 8.77 -6.05 -31.40
CA LYS A 258 9.58 -7.19 -30.94
C LYS A 258 11.04 -6.74 -30.83
N PRO A 259 11.75 -6.98 -29.73
CA PRO A 259 13.19 -6.76 -29.70
C PRO A 259 13.79 -7.64 -30.81
N LYS A 260 14.44 -7.01 -31.79
CA LYS A 260 15.24 -7.73 -32.79
C LYS A 260 16.29 -8.51 -32.02
N ARG A 261 16.16 -9.84 -31.95
CA ARG A 261 17.28 -10.73 -31.65
C ARG A 261 18.27 -10.57 -32.81
N GLY A 262 19.25 -9.69 -32.63
CA GLY A 262 20.44 -9.66 -33.48
C GLY A 262 21.28 -10.92 -33.21
N PRO A 263 21.91 -11.51 -34.23
CA PRO A 263 22.88 -12.57 -34.00
C PRO A 263 24.18 -11.90 -33.55
N ASP A 264 24.70 -12.22 -32.37
CA ASP A 264 26.11 -11.96 -32.10
C ASP A 264 26.76 -13.21 -31.53
N LYS A 265 27.35 -13.97 -32.47
CA LYS A 265 28.43 -14.90 -32.19
C LYS A 265 29.74 -14.10 -32.28
N ALA A 266 30.52 -14.18 -31.20
CA ALA A 266 31.98 -14.19 -31.16
C ALA A 266 32.76 -12.95 -31.67
N LYS A 267 33.31 -12.18 -30.71
CA LYS A 267 34.71 -11.71 -30.72
C LYS A 267 35.21 -11.72 -29.26
N THR A 268 35.93 -12.78 -28.84
CA THR A 268 37.39 -12.97 -28.85
C THR A 268 38.16 -11.97 -27.99
N ALA A 269 38.98 -12.55 -27.13
CA ALA A 269 39.84 -11.94 -26.14
C ALA A 269 40.84 -10.93 -26.71
N GLU A 270 40.99 -9.79 -26.03
CA GLU A 270 42.25 -9.05 -25.96
C GLU A 270 42.16 -7.99 -24.86
N ASN A 271 42.71 -8.31 -23.68
CA ASN A 271 43.43 -7.33 -22.85
C ASN A 271 44.22 -8.08 -21.76
N LYS A 272 45.34 -8.65 -22.21
CA LYS A 272 46.50 -9.03 -21.40
C LYS A 272 47.72 -8.50 -22.15
N ALA A 273 48.22 -7.33 -21.76
CA ALA A 273 49.61 -6.91 -21.90
C ALA A 273 49.74 -5.43 -21.50
N ARG A 274 50.11 -5.19 -20.24
CA ARG A 274 50.91 -4.03 -19.84
C ARG A 274 51.55 -4.32 -18.50
N GLU A 275 52.66 -5.03 -18.55
CA GLU A 275 53.74 -4.99 -17.57
C GLU A 275 55.04 -5.03 -18.38
N GLN A 276 55.87 -4.00 -18.26
CA GLN A 276 57.22 -4.12 -17.68
C GLN A 276 57.97 -2.78 -17.78
N ASP A 277 58.49 -2.37 -16.63
CA ASP A 277 59.79 -1.70 -16.34
C ASP A 277 59.63 -1.06 -14.94
N GLY A 278 60.33 -1.43 -13.87
CA GLY A 278 61.39 -2.40 -13.60
C GLY A 278 61.72 -2.40 -12.09
N ASP A 279 62.43 -3.45 -11.65
CA ASP A 279 63.38 -3.58 -10.51
C ASP A 279 63.02 -3.06 -9.10
N ASP A 280 63.37 -3.69 -7.99
CA ASP A 280 63.98 -4.99 -7.68
C ASP A 280 63.82 -5.19 -6.15
N ASP A 281 64.06 -6.43 -5.73
CA ASP A 281 64.58 -6.85 -4.42
C ASP A 281 63.68 -7.23 -3.21
N GLU A 282 64.00 -8.45 -2.77
CA GLU A 282 63.86 -9.11 -1.46
C GLU A 282 62.53 -9.74 -0.99
N LYS A 283 62.47 -11.06 -1.20
CA LYS A 283 61.86 -12.07 -0.30
C LYS A 283 62.97 -13.05 0.13
N PRO A 284 62.92 -13.66 1.33
CA PRO A 284 62.21 -14.95 1.49
C PRO A 284 61.59 -15.10 2.91
N ALA A 285 60.83 -16.12 3.34
CA ALA A 285 60.61 -17.48 2.89
C ALA A 285 59.28 -18.05 3.46
N LEU A 286 58.90 -19.20 2.89
CA LEU A 286 57.79 -20.11 3.19
C LEU A 286 57.60 -20.53 4.67
N ARG A 287 56.36 -20.91 5.01
CA ARG A 287 56.07 -22.27 5.53
C ARG A 287 54.61 -22.72 5.34
N ARG A 288 54.47 -23.88 4.70
CA ARG A 288 53.27 -24.74 4.64
C ARG A 288 52.99 -25.36 6.02
N SER A 289 51.73 -25.59 6.36
CA SER A 289 51.34 -26.67 7.27
C SER A 289 49.92 -27.16 6.98
N THR A 290 49.75 -28.47 7.10
CA THR A 290 48.68 -29.33 6.63
C THR A 290 47.65 -29.69 7.72
N ARG A 291 46.38 -29.83 7.31
CA ARG A 291 45.42 -30.92 7.61
C ARG A 291 45.33 -31.47 9.06
N LYS A 292 44.13 -31.40 9.67
CA LYS A 292 43.44 -32.60 10.20
C LYS A 292 41.95 -32.39 10.54
N LYS A 293 41.13 -33.28 9.96
CA LYS A 293 39.80 -33.69 10.43
C LYS A 293 39.91 -34.34 11.82
N ARG A 294 38.91 -34.11 12.68
CA ARG A 294 38.46 -35.10 13.68
C ARG A 294 36.93 -35.06 13.82
N LYS A 295 36.33 -36.24 13.62
CA LYS A 295 35.01 -36.70 14.05
C LYS A 295 35.18 -37.39 15.42
N THR A 296 34.07 -37.48 16.18
CA THR A 296 33.67 -38.34 17.33
C THR A 296 33.02 -37.41 18.37
N ASP A 297 31.82 -37.62 18.92
CA ASP A 297 30.82 -38.70 18.88
C ASP A 297 29.42 -38.06 18.95
#